data_AF-A0A9E1E3G1-F1
#
_entry.id   AF-A0A9E1E3G1-F1
#
_cell.length_a   1.000
_cell.length_b   1.000
_cell.length_c   1.000
_cell.angle_alpha   90.00
_cell.angle_beta   90.00
_cell.angle_gamma   90.00
#
_symmetry.space_group_name_H-M   'P 1'
#
loop_
_entity.id
_entity.type
_entity.pdbx_description
1 polymer ?
#
loop_
_entity_poly.entity_id
_entity_poly.type
_entity_poly.pdbx_seq_one_letter_code
_entity_poly.pdbx_strand_id
1 'polypeptide(L)'
;MERNNTKLIVVSQHAMMTWGPILEQLFEQCHCSDRFSVCGFEEFLLHREYGNPYIIVLDSEDDCLQAANILHNFSVCVMNYDLPVKLDTKKLDKCRVLTYSTSSDNADFTARNAHCIQEFGCAFEIVGVGVIGRIKLRTAEPDDVKTALMGASVCLACGIPFADVLTSLNMLAVGV
;
A
#
# COMPACT_ATOMS: atom_id res chain seq x y z
N MET A 1 2.01 27.07 16.18
CA MET A 1 2.35 26.08 15.15
C MET A 1 1.22 25.09 15.10
N GLU A 2 0.33 25.19 14.10
CA GLU A 2 -0.61 24.11 13.82
C GLU A 2 0.23 22.86 13.53
N ARG A 3 0.05 21.80 14.31
CA ARG A 3 0.65 20.51 13.97
C ARG A 3 0.01 20.10 12.65
N ASN A 4 0.83 19.84 11.64
CA ASN A 4 0.35 19.27 10.40
C ASN A 4 -0.34 17.93 10.74
N ASN A 5 -1.67 17.87 10.64
CA ASN A 5 -2.46 16.69 11.00
C ASN A 5 -2.37 15.58 9.94
N THR A 6 -1.67 15.85 8.83
CA THR A 6 -1.41 14.89 7.77
C THR A 6 -0.62 13.69 8.29
N LYS A 7 -1.14 12.51 7.96
CA LYS A 7 -0.52 11.21 8.25
C LYS A 7 0.33 10.78 7.07
N LEU A 8 1.59 10.44 7.35
CA LEU A 8 2.54 10.06 6.30
C LEU A 8 2.49 8.57 6.01
N ILE A 9 2.46 8.25 4.72
CA ILE A 9 2.62 6.93 4.13
C ILE A 9 4.03 6.88 3.55
N VAL A 10 4.91 6.13 4.20
CA VAL A 10 6.33 6.11 3.84
C VAL A 10 6.63 4.85 3.02
N VAL A 11 7.23 5.06 1.86
CA VAL A 11 7.63 4.01 0.91
C VAL A 11 9.12 4.14 0.61
N SER A 12 9.74 3.10 0.05
CA SER A 12 11.12 3.22 -0.42
C SER A 12 11.24 4.18 -1.61
N GLN A 13 12.43 4.72 -1.85
CA GLN A 13 12.64 5.66 -2.96
C GLN A 13 12.30 5.03 -4.32
N HIS A 14 12.58 3.72 -4.45
CA HIS A 14 12.19 2.96 -5.64
C HIS A 14 10.66 2.85 -5.76
N ALA A 15 9.98 2.48 -4.67
CA ALA A 15 8.52 2.40 -4.63
C ALA A 15 7.86 3.78 -4.80
N MET A 16 8.49 4.89 -4.40
CA MET A 16 7.94 6.23 -4.61
C MET A 16 7.72 6.53 -6.10
N MET A 17 8.62 6.06 -6.97
CA MET A 17 8.53 6.30 -8.41
C MET A 17 7.41 5.51 -9.10
N THR A 18 6.98 4.39 -8.52
CA THR A 18 5.99 3.48 -9.12
C THR A 18 4.65 3.52 -8.38
N TRP A 19 4.68 3.58 -7.06
CA TRP A 19 3.53 3.46 -6.17
C TRP A 19 3.07 4.79 -5.59
N GLY A 20 3.97 5.78 -5.48
CA GLY A 20 3.64 7.12 -5.02
C GLY A 20 2.44 7.71 -5.78
N PRO A 21 2.52 7.82 -7.12
CA PRO A 21 1.42 8.36 -7.94
C PRO A 21 0.11 7.57 -7.80
N ILE A 22 0.19 6.24 -7.68
CA ILE A 22 -0.98 5.38 -7.51
C ILE A 22 -1.66 5.63 -6.17
N LEU A 23 -0.89 5.72 -5.09
CA LEU A 23 -1.42 6.01 -3.75
C LEU A 23 -2.02 7.42 -3.69
N GLU A 24 -1.38 8.41 -4.30
CA GLU A 24 -1.91 9.78 -4.39
C GLU A 24 -3.23 9.81 -5.17
N GLN A 25 -3.30 9.14 -6.32
CA GLN A 25 -4.52 9.02 -7.11
C GLN A 25 -5.64 8.33 -6.32
N LEU A 26 -5.32 7.26 -5.58
CA LEU A 26 -6.29 6.57 -4.73
C LEU A 26 -6.79 7.48 -3.61
N PHE A 27 -5.93 8.26 -2.97
CA PHE A 27 -6.35 9.20 -1.93
C PHE A 27 -7.20 10.34 -2.49
N GLU A 28 -6.92 10.82 -3.70
CA GLU A 28 -7.75 11.81 -4.37
C GLU A 28 -9.13 11.25 -4.69
N GLN A 29 -9.20 10.06 -5.28
CA GLN A 29 -10.44 9.37 -5.63
C GLN A 29 -11.26 8.97 -4.39
N CYS A 30 -10.59 8.68 -3.27
CA CYS A 30 -11.24 8.41 -1.98
C CYS A 30 -11.50 9.68 -1.15
N HIS A 31 -11.28 10.87 -1.71
CA HIS A 31 -11.49 12.17 -1.06
C HIS A 31 -10.79 12.30 0.31
N CYS A 32 -9.52 11.91 0.38
CA CYS A 32 -8.75 11.90 1.62
C CYS A 32 -7.31 12.42 1.50
N SER A 33 -6.98 13.12 0.41
CA SER A 33 -5.66 13.74 0.19
C SER A 33 -5.31 14.83 1.20
N ASP A 34 -6.28 15.37 1.93
CA ASP A 34 -6.08 16.30 3.05
C ASP A 34 -5.63 15.60 4.34
N ARG A 35 -5.78 14.26 4.42
CA ARG A 35 -5.47 13.45 5.60
C ARG A 35 -4.21 12.61 5.43
N PHE A 36 -3.88 12.23 4.20
CA PHE A 36 -2.78 11.32 3.89
C PHE A 36 -1.88 11.90 2.80
N SER A 37 -0.57 11.71 2.97
CA SER A 37 0.44 12.08 1.99
C SER A 37 1.49 10.98 1.92
N VAL A 38 2.06 10.77 0.72
CA VAL A 38 3.06 9.74 0.46
C VAL A 38 4.43 10.40 0.38
N CYS A 39 5.44 9.79 1.01
CA CYS A 39 6.82 10.26 0.88
C CYS A 39 7.83 9.10 0.89
N GLY A 40 9.02 9.37 0.36
CA GLY A 40 10.13 8.41 0.35
C GLY A 40 10.85 8.33 1.70
N PHE A 41 11.59 7.23 1.94
CA PHE A 41 12.43 7.07 3.14
C PHE A 41 13.41 8.23 3.35
N GLU A 42 14.11 8.67 2.30
CA GLU A 42 15.09 9.76 2.39
C GLU A 42 14.42 11.06 2.81
N GLU A 43 13.29 11.39 2.19
CA GLU A 43 12.52 12.58 2.52
C GLU A 43 12.01 12.53 3.97
N PHE A 44 11.45 11.40 4.40
CA PHE A 44 10.99 11.21 5.77
C PHE A 44 12.12 11.39 6.81
N LEU A 45 13.32 10.89 6.52
CA LEU A 45 14.47 11.00 7.41
C LEU A 45 15.00 12.44 7.50
N LEU A 46 14.98 13.18 6.39
CA LEU A 46 15.45 14.57 6.31
C LEU A 46 14.43 15.56 6.86
N HIS A 47 13.13 15.29 6.71
CA HIS A 47 12.06 16.27 6.90
C HIS A 47 11.00 15.78 7.91
N ARG A 48 11.43 15.46 9.13
CA ARG A 48 10.55 14.98 10.22
C ARG A 48 9.43 15.95 10.65
N GLU A 49 9.42 17.17 10.13
CA GLU A 49 8.46 18.22 10.49
C GLU A 49 7.18 18.22 9.64
N TYR A 50 7.11 17.44 8.54
CA TYR A 50 6.05 17.56 7.53
C TYR A 50 4.81 16.70 7.77
N GLY A 51 4.80 15.85 8.79
CA GLY A 51 3.61 15.07 9.13
C GLY A 51 3.91 14.01 10.19
N ASN A 52 2.85 13.35 10.65
CA ASN A 52 3.01 12.28 11.63
C ASN A 52 3.22 10.94 10.91
N PRO A 53 4.33 10.22 11.14
CA PRO A 53 4.52 8.89 10.55
C PRO A 53 3.36 7.98 10.94
N TYR A 54 2.76 7.35 9.93
CA TYR A 54 1.57 6.53 10.15
C TYR A 54 1.73 5.12 9.60
N ILE A 55 1.87 5.00 8.27
CA ILE A 55 2.09 3.73 7.58
C ILE A 55 3.49 3.72 6.98
N ILE A 56 4.14 2.57 7.05
CA ILE A 56 5.32 2.24 6.26
C ILE A 56 5.01 1.03 5.38
N VAL A 57 5.44 1.08 4.11
CA VAL A 57 5.23 0.01 3.13
C VAL A 57 6.55 -0.69 2.84
N LEU A 58 6.58 -2.01 2.94
CA LEU A 58 7.77 -2.85 2.71
C LEU A 58 7.47 -3.91 1.64
N ASP A 59 8.13 -3.85 0.49
CA ASP A 59 7.93 -4.79 -0.61
C ASP A 59 9.18 -5.57 -1.00
N SER A 60 10.35 -5.12 -0.55
CA SER A 60 11.63 -5.77 -0.80
C SER A 60 12.41 -6.06 0.48
N GLU A 61 13.42 -6.93 0.39
CA GLU A 61 14.37 -7.12 1.50
C GLU A 61 15.12 -5.83 1.85
N ASP A 62 15.43 -5.02 0.83
CA ASP A 62 16.11 -3.74 1.01
C ASP A 62 15.25 -2.75 1.81
N ASP A 63 13.93 -2.71 1.54
CA ASP A 63 13.00 -1.91 2.33
C ASP A 63 13.03 -2.33 3.80
N CYS A 64 13.04 -3.64 4.07
CA CYS A 64 13.12 -4.18 5.43
C CYS A 64 14.42 -3.77 6.14
N LEU A 65 15.57 -3.79 5.44
CA LEU A 65 16.86 -3.38 5.98
C LEU A 65 16.88 -1.89 6.31
N GLN A 66 16.38 -1.05 5.40
CA GLN A 66 16.28 0.40 5.61
C GLN A 66 15.32 0.76 6.75
N ALA A 67 14.20 0.04 6.85
CA ALA A 67 13.16 0.29 7.85
C ALA A 67 13.50 -0.22 9.26
N ALA A 68 14.47 -1.13 9.41
CA ALA A 68 14.74 -1.89 10.63
C ALA A 68 14.86 -1.02 11.90
N ASN A 69 15.42 0.18 11.78
CA ASN A 69 15.65 1.08 12.90
C ASN A 69 14.58 2.17 13.07
N ILE A 70 13.65 2.31 12.13
CA ILE A 70 12.62 3.37 12.15
C ILE A 70 11.19 2.83 12.27
N LEU A 71 11.00 1.52 12.16
CA LEU A 71 9.70 0.87 12.14
C LEU A 71 8.84 1.17 13.39
N HIS A 72 9.48 1.39 14.54
CA HIS A 72 8.82 1.77 15.79
C HIS A 72 8.15 3.15 15.77
N ASN A 73 8.44 3.99 14.77
CA ASN A 73 7.79 5.30 14.59
C ASN A 73 6.42 5.19 13.91
N PHE A 74 6.10 4.03 13.35
CA PHE A 74 4.88 3.81 12.57
C PHE A 74 3.84 3.05 13.39
N SER A 75 2.57 3.41 13.17
CA SER A 75 1.44 2.70 13.80
C SER A 75 1.09 1.42 13.04
N VAL A 76 1.35 1.40 11.73
CA VAL A 76 1.03 0.28 10.85
C VAL A 76 2.18 0.04 9.87
N CYS A 77 2.47 -1.23 9.62
CA CYS A 77 3.38 -1.69 8.56
C CYS A 77 2.57 -2.50 7.57
N VAL A 78 2.55 -2.08 6.29
CA VAL A 78 1.96 -2.86 5.20
C VAL A 78 3.10 -3.56 4.47
N MET A 79 3.17 -4.89 4.53
CA MET A 79 4.31 -5.64 4.00
C MET A 79 3.88 -6.68 2.96
N ASN A 80 4.74 -6.92 1.98
CA ASN A 80 4.60 -8.06 1.10
C ASN A 80 4.85 -9.35 1.90
N TYR A 81 3.86 -10.24 1.91
CA TYR A 81 3.89 -11.52 2.62
C TYR A 81 4.96 -12.46 2.06
N ASP A 82 5.28 -12.33 0.77
CA ASP A 82 6.13 -13.25 0.04
C ASP A 82 7.63 -12.97 0.27
N LEU A 83 7.95 -11.97 1.10
CA LEU A 83 9.31 -11.66 1.49
C LEU A 83 9.95 -12.81 2.29
N PRO A 84 11.16 -13.26 1.94
CA PRO A 84 11.84 -14.34 2.66
C PRO A 84 12.31 -13.88 4.05
N VAL A 85 12.46 -12.58 4.26
CA VAL A 85 12.82 -11.98 5.54
C VAL A 85 11.57 -11.85 6.41
N LYS A 86 11.53 -12.61 7.50
CA LYS A 86 10.56 -12.38 8.57
C LYS A 86 11.06 -11.26 9.46
N LEU A 87 10.40 -10.11 9.39
CA LEU A 87 10.55 -9.06 10.39
C LEU A 87 10.39 -9.65 11.80
N ASP A 88 11.27 -9.26 12.71
CA ASP A 88 11.13 -9.64 14.12
C ASP A 88 9.96 -8.85 14.72
N THR A 89 8.75 -9.38 14.55
CA THR A 89 7.50 -8.75 15.00
C THR A 89 7.45 -8.56 16.51
N LYS A 90 8.31 -9.24 17.27
CA LYS A 90 8.46 -9.02 18.73
C LYS A 90 9.07 -7.67 19.06
N LYS A 91 9.75 -7.01 18.12
CA LYS A 91 10.25 -5.64 18.28
C LYS A 91 9.20 -4.59 17.90
N LEU A 92 8.00 -5.02 17.49
CA LEU A 92 6.95 -4.19 16.92
C LEU A 92 5.74 -4.03 17.83
N ASP A 93 5.93 -4.05 19.16
CA ASP A 93 4.84 -4.02 20.16
C ASP A 93 3.76 -2.93 19.94
N LYS A 94 4.06 -1.87 19.17
CA LYS A 94 3.11 -0.79 18.82
C LYS A 94 2.77 -0.68 17.33
N CYS A 95 3.46 -1.41 16.46
CA CYS A 95 3.28 -1.35 15.01
C CYS A 95 2.48 -2.57 14.55
N ARG A 96 1.24 -2.34 14.12
CA ARG A 96 0.40 -3.40 13.56
C ARG A 96 0.92 -3.78 12.18
N VAL A 97 1.31 -5.04 12.00
CA VAL A 97 1.70 -5.56 10.69
C VAL A 97 0.47 -6.06 9.95
N LEU A 98 0.31 -5.62 8.70
CA LEU A 98 -0.67 -6.11 7.73
C LEU A 98 0.08 -6.60 6.50
N THR A 99 -0.32 -7.73 5.97
CA THR A 99 0.36 -8.40 4.87
C THR A 99 -0.48 -8.43 3.61
N TYR A 100 0.16 -8.34 2.44
CA TYR A 100 -0.49 -8.56 1.15
C TYR A 100 0.28 -9.57 0.30
N SER A 101 -0.44 -10.31 -0.55
CA SER A 101 0.17 -11.29 -1.47
C SER A 101 -0.67 -11.51 -2.72
N THR A 102 0.00 -11.72 -3.85
CA THR A 102 -0.63 -12.21 -5.08
C THR A 102 -0.46 -13.73 -5.25
N SER A 103 0.29 -14.38 -4.36
CA SER A 103 0.68 -15.80 -4.48
C SER A 103 0.27 -16.68 -3.29
N SER A 104 -0.09 -16.09 -2.15
CA SER A 104 -0.38 -16.77 -0.89
C SER A 104 -1.71 -16.32 -0.30
N ASP A 105 -2.58 -17.30 -0.03
CA ASP A 105 -3.87 -17.10 0.62
C ASP A 105 -3.77 -16.77 2.12
N ASN A 106 -2.57 -16.86 2.70
CA ASN A 106 -2.33 -16.63 4.13
C ASN A 106 -2.08 -15.16 4.49
N ALA A 107 -1.98 -14.26 3.50
CA ALA A 107 -1.83 -12.84 3.75
C ALA A 107 -3.17 -12.19 4.18
N ASP A 108 -3.11 -11.06 4.88
CA ASP A 108 -4.31 -10.32 5.30
C ASP A 108 -5.13 -9.79 4.12
N PHE A 109 -4.44 -9.45 3.03
CA PHE A 109 -5.01 -9.04 1.76
C PHE A 109 -4.45 -9.88 0.61
N THR A 110 -5.32 -10.44 -0.24
CA THR A 110 -4.88 -11.30 -1.35
C THR A 110 -5.52 -10.89 -2.65
N ALA A 111 -4.76 -10.92 -3.74
CA ALA A 111 -5.32 -10.90 -5.10
C ALA A 111 -5.42 -12.33 -5.62
N ARG A 112 -6.62 -12.74 -6.03
CA ARG A 112 -6.91 -14.10 -6.52
C ARG A 112 -7.53 -14.06 -7.90
N ASN A 113 -7.45 -15.20 -8.60
CA ASN A 113 -8.12 -15.42 -9.89
C ASN A 113 -7.80 -14.31 -10.90
N ALA A 114 -6.53 -13.89 -10.94
CA ALA A 114 -6.09 -12.85 -11.86
C ALA A 114 -6.05 -13.36 -13.29
N HIS A 115 -6.76 -12.66 -14.18
CA HIS A 115 -6.82 -12.93 -15.60
C HIS A 115 -6.53 -11.65 -16.36
N CYS A 116 -5.35 -11.56 -16.97
CA CYS A 116 -4.92 -10.43 -17.77
C CYS A 116 -5.01 -10.77 -19.25
N ILE A 117 -5.78 -9.98 -20.00
CA ILE A 117 -5.95 -10.13 -21.44
C ILE A 117 -5.65 -8.79 -22.09
N GLN A 118 -4.75 -8.78 -23.09
CA GLN A 118 -4.20 -7.57 -23.69
C GLN A 118 -5.26 -6.54 -24.12
N GLU A 119 -6.40 -7.00 -24.66
CA GLU A 119 -7.50 -6.14 -25.11
C GLU A 119 -8.50 -5.73 -24.00
N PHE A 120 -8.56 -6.48 -22.89
CA PHE A 120 -9.60 -6.33 -21.86
C PHE A 120 -9.07 -5.90 -20.49
N GLY A 121 -7.75 -5.85 -20.33
CA GLY A 121 -7.06 -5.57 -19.09
C GLY A 121 -7.03 -6.77 -18.13
N CYS A 122 -6.74 -6.50 -16.86
CA CYS A 122 -6.65 -7.48 -15.78
C CYS A 122 -7.91 -7.48 -14.91
N ALA A 123 -8.57 -8.64 -14.82
CA ALA A 123 -9.65 -8.88 -13.86
C ALA A 123 -9.16 -9.79 -12.73
N PHE A 124 -9.48 -9.46 -11.49
CA PHE A 124 -9.09 -10.26 -10.31
C PHE A 124 -10.01 -9.99 -9.11
N GLU A 125 -9.86 -10.81 -8.08
CA GLU A 125 -10.56 -10.68 -6.81
C GLU A 125 -9.61 -10.15 -5.74
N ILE A 126 -10.01 -9.10 -5.01
CA ILE A 126 -9.37 -8.68 -3.77
C ILE A 126 -10.12 -9.35 -2.62
N VAL A 127 -9.41 -10.12 -1.81
CA VAL A 127 -9.94 -10.71 -0.57
C VAL A 127 -9.25 -10.04 0.61
N GLY A 128 -10.04 -9.58 1.58
CA GLY A 128 -9.54 -8.99 2.82
C GLY A 128 -10.69 -8.58 3.71
N VAL A 129 -10.43 -8.41 5.02
CA VAL A 129 -11.44 -7.97 6.02
C VAL A 129 -12.77 -8.75 5.99
N GLY A 130 -12.75 -10.01 5.59
CA GLY A 130 -13.95 -10.86 5.48
C GLY A 130 -14.84 -10.59 4.26
N VAL A 131 -14.36 -9.81 3.29
CA VAL A 131 -15.09 -9.45 2.07
C VAL A 131 -14.27 -9.81 0.83
N ILE A 132 -14.96 -10.12 -0.26
CA ILE A 132 -14.37 -10.32 -1.59
C ILE A 132 -14.90 -9.23 -2.53
N GLY A 133 -14.00 -8.48 -3.13
CA GLY A 133 -14.26 -7.46 -4.14
C GLY A 133 -13.72 -7.88 -5.49
N ARG A 134 -14.38 -7.48 -6.58
CA ARG A 134 -13.91 -7.73 -7.96
C ARG A 134 -13.40 -6.45 -8.58
N ILE A 135 -12.22 -6.51 -9.17
CA ILE A 135 -11.56 -5.40 -9.84
C ILE A 135 -11.38 -5.74 -11.31
N LYS A 136 -11.57 -4.73 -12.17
CA LYS A 136 -11.12 -4.76 -13.55
C LYS A 136 -10.23 -3.53 -13.80
N LEU A 137 -8.93 -3.75 -13.88
CA LEU A 137 -7.98 -2.71 -14.27
C LEU A 137 -7.95 -2.56 -15.79
N ARG A 138 -7.65 -1.33 -16.24
CA ARG A 138 -7.53 -0.99 -17.68
C ARG A 138 -6.13 -1.23 -18.25
N THR A 139 -5.34 -2.05 -17.56
CA THR A 139 -3.98 -2.47 -17.94
C THR A 139 -3.98 -3.99 -18.07
N ALA A 140 -3.16 -4.51 -18.97
CA ALA A 140 -2.97 -5.94 -19.15
C ALA A 140 -1.70 -6.46 -18.47
N GLU A 141 -0.93 -5.61 -17.80
CA GLU A 141 0.31 -6.00 -17.15
C GLU A 141 0.01 -6.72 -15.81
N PRO A 142 0.48 -7.96 -15.62
CA PRO A 142 0.23 -8.70 -14.38
C PRO A 142 0.79 -8.02 -13.13
N ASP A 143 1.91 -7.30 -13.26
CA ASP A 143 2.54 -6.58 -12.14
C ASP A 143 1.65 -5.46 -11.58
N ASP A 144 0.72 -4.94 -12.38
CA ASP A 144 -0.23 -3.93 -11.95
C ASP A 144 -1.29 -4.48 -10.98
N VAL A 145 -1.54 -5.80 -11.00
CA VAL A 145 -2.39 -6.46 -9.98
C VAL A 145 -1.73 -6.36 -8.60
N LYS A 146 -0.41 -6.56 -8.52
CA LYS A 146 0.35 -6.41 -7.28
C LYS A 146 0.32 -4.96 -6.80
N THR A 147 0.55 -4.01 -7.70
CA THR A 147 0.50 -2.57 -7.40
C THR A 147 -0.89 -2.14 -6.90
N ALA A 148 -1.95 -2.59 -7.56
CA ALA A 148 -3.33 -2.33 -7.15
C ALA A 148 -3.65 -2.94 -5.77
N LEU A 149 -3.21 -4.18 -5.52
CA LEU A 149 -3.40 -4.84 -4.22
C LEU A 149 -2.65 -4.10 -3.10
N MET A 150 -1.41 -3.65 -3.36
CA MET A 150 -0.65 -2.84 -2.41
C MET A 150 -1.39 -1.55 -2.08
N GLY A 151 -1.85 -0.82 -3.10
CA GLY A 151 -2.60 0.43 -2.92
C GLY A 151 -3.90 0.21 -2.13
N ALA A 152 -4.62 -0.87 -2.43
CA ALA A 152 -5.79 -1.29 -1.67
C ALA A 152 -5.45 -1.53 -0.19
N SER A 153 -4.37 -2.28 0.06
CA SER A 153 -3.93 -2.65 1.41
C SER A 153 -3.58 -1.41 2.24
N VAL A 154 -2.91 -0.42 1.64
CA VAL A 154 -2.63 0.87 2.28
C VAL A 154 -3.91 1.65 2.56
N CYS A 155 -4.83 1.75 1.59
CA CYS A 155 -6.10 2.46 1.79
C CYS A 155 -6.95 1.84 2.89
N LEU A 156 -7.02 0.50 2.93
CA LEU A 156 -7.74 -0.24 3.98
C LEU A 156 -7.04 -0.09 5.34
N ALA A 157 -5.71 -0.08 5.37
CA ALA A 157 -4.93 0.21 6.57
C ALA A 157 -5.20 1.63 7.12
N CYS A 158 -5.44 2.61 6.23
CA CYS A 158 -5.90 3.95 6.55
C CYS A 158 -7.34 4.03 7.07
N GLY A 159 -8.09 2.92 7.03
CA GLY A 159 -9.50 2.87 7.43
C GLY A 159 -10.47 3.39 6.37
N ILE A 160 -10.05 3.45 5.11
CA ILE A 160 -10.94 3.79 3.99
C ILE A 160 -11.90 2.60 3.76
N PRO A 161 -13.21 2.83 3.59
CA PRO A 161 -14.17 1.76 3.37
C PRO A 161 -13.83 0.91 2.14
N PHE A 162 -14.02 -0.41 2.25
CA PHE A 162 -13.68 -1.36 1.18
C PHE A 162 -14.36 -1.01 -0.15
N ALA A 163 -15.64 -0.61 -0.12
CA ALA A 163 -16.37 -0.22 -1.32
C ALA A 163 -15.77 0.99 -2.04
N ASP A 164 -15.27 1.99 -1.29
CA ASP A 164 -14.66 3.18 -1.86
C ASP A 164 -13.32 2.83 -2.51
N VAL A 165 -12.52 1.97 -1.85
CA VAL A 165 -11.26 1.45 -2.41
C VAL A 165 -11.50 0.70 -3.73
N LEU A 166 -12.50 -0.19 -3.78
CA LEU A 166 -12.81 -0.91 -5.02
C LEU A 166 -13.28 0.04 -6.14
N THR A 167 -14.08 1.05 -5.78
CA THR A 167 -14.59 2.04 -6.75
C THR A 167 -13.42 2.83 -7.35
N SER A 168 -12.50 3.31 -6.52
CA SER A 168 -11.28 4.01 -6.94
C SER A 168 -10.39 3.12 -7.81
N LEU A 169 -10.14 1.87 -7.42
CA LEU A 169 -9.33 0.94 -8.21
C LEU A 169 -9.91 0.67 -9.62
N ASN A 170 -11.24 0.60 -9.78
CA ASN A 170 -11.86 0.44 -11.10
C ASN A 170 -11.75 1.70 -11.98
N MET A 171 -11.38 2.85 -11.39
CA MET A 171 -11.07 4.10 -12.08
C MET A 171 -9.58 4.36 -12.23
N LEU A 172 -8.73 3.48 -11.68
CA LEU A 172 -7.28 3.64 -11.68
C LEU A 172 -6.75 3.57 -13.12
N ALA A 173 -5.90 4.54 -13.45
CA ALA A 173 -5.14 4.56 -14.70
C ALA A 173 -3.71 4.15 -14.36
N VAL A 174 -3.35 2.89 -14.62
CA VAL A 174 -2.00 2.39 -14.39
C VAL A 174 -1.24 2.44 -15.71
N GLY A 175 -0.08 3.10 -15.75
CA GLY A 175 0.83 3.09 -16.90
C GLY A 175 0.42 3.95 -18.10
N VAL A 176 0.01 5.21 -17.91
CA VAL A 176 -0.14 6.19 -19.01
C VAL A 176 1.07 7.12 -19.08
#